data_AF-A0A2V7HR13-F1
#
_entry.id   AF-A0A2V7HR13-F1
#
_cell.length_a   1.000
_cell.length_b   1.000
_cell.length_c   1.000
_cell.angle_alpha   90.00
_cell.angle_beta   90.00
_cell.angle_gamma   90.00
#
_symmetry.space_group_name_H-M   'P 1'
#
loop_
_entity.id
_entity.type
_entity.pdbx_description
1 polymer ?
#
loop_
_entity_poly.entity_id
_entity_poly.type
_entity_poly.pdbx_seq_one_letter_code
_entity_poly.pdbx_strand_id
1 'polypeptide(L)'
;MRRRPERGFTLIELVLALSIVAIMVTMLFGGLRVGLRAWQRGEERAAVLQHARSLTQLLQEALAGTYAYRGRADEATPAEVLMFQGGADRLSFVTVSPPISLPAPIPFVAVTLSMDGGKAPGLAIREKALPNFNPFEAVAPSAVDPSITAIRFRYLRDEGAWEGAYRAPSRGGHAHRDDERARPAGASDHGADPGELAMKRHDQVRLGPGARLARNLGQSLRRLATDQSGFALLAVTLVLALLGVVVTELAFSMRLEAAMVRSYKDAILARHLAEAGIQQAIREVLSDSTIQGLDEEGQVVFYQVAQTGAKPKALPKLPRSHVQLGPGEFSYRITDEEGRLNLNAGQRGLLDKLLTTLGVDKQERDVVTDSLEDWKDANETHRINGAESDYYLQLPVPYRARDSALQDITELLQIKGITPELYYGHEDRPGLVDLVTARGRGTININTAPKIILQAAGLSDAEIDDVLQARAVSPYSAVPTRGAAAVGGRTRFSVSSTTFRIEAEGLIGGEPRARLLALVQRMVGPQSAVPTLTVYTWRPLPLRSPVKEGEAK
;
A
#
# COMPACT_ATOMS: atom_id res chain seq x y z
N MET A 1 -28.36 81.86 33.08
CA MET A 1 -27.54 80.66 33.41
C MET A 1 -28.22 79.88 34.53
N ARG A 2 -28.85 78.74 34.24
CA ARG A 2 -29.35 77.78 35.25
C ARG A 2 -28.39 76.59 35.27
N ARG A 3 -27.63 76.42 36.37
CA ARG A 3 -26.83 75.22 36.62
C ARG A 3 -27.79 74.06 36.94
N ARG A 4 -27.75 72.99 36.14
CA ARG A 4 -28.41 71.71 36.49
C ARG A 4 -27.63 71.10 37.66
N PRO A 5 -28.30 70.47 38.64
CA PRO A 5 -27.61 69.72 39.69
C PRO A 5 -27.05 68.45 39.06
N GLU A 6 -25.73 68.31 39.09
CA GLU A 6 -25.07 67.04 38.79
C GLU A 6 -25.47 66.03 39.87
N ARG A 7 -26.28 65.03 39.50
CA ARG A 7 -26.56 63.88 40.35
C ARG A 7 -25.27 63.08 40.45
N GLY A 8 -24.54 63.24 41.55
CA GLY A 8 -23.46 62.34 41.92
C GLY A 8 -23.99 60.91 42.05
N PHE A 9 -23.27 59.96 41.49
CA PHE A 9 -23.64 58.54 41.50
C PHE A 9 -23.80 58.01 42.92
N THR A 10 -24.80 57.14 43.12
CA THR A 10 -24.97 56.47 44.40
C THR A 10 -23.91 55.37 44.55
N LEU A 11 -23.36 55.21 45.76
CA LEU A 11 -22.44 54.10 46.09
C LEU A 11 -23.02 52.73 45.68
N ILE A 12 -24.35 52.61 45.74
CA ILE A 12 -25.13 51.44 45.33
C ILE A 12 -24.96 51.12 43.83
N GLU A 13 -24.99 52.11 42.94
CA GLU A 13 -24.79 51.90 41.49
C GLU A 13 -23.39 51.38 41.17
N LEU A 14 -22.36 51.94 41.81
CA LEU A 14 -20.98 51.50 41.62
C LEU A 14 -20.78 50.06 42.11
N VAL A 15 -21.36 49.73 43.27
CA VAL A 15 -21.29 48.39 43.85
C VAL A 15 -22.06 47.38 42.99
N LEU A 16 -23.23 47.75 42.47
CA LEU A 16 -24.04 46.87 41.61
C LEU A 16 -23.35 46.61 40.27
N ALA A 17 -22.77 47.64 39.64
CA ALA A 17 -21.99 47.50 38.41
C ALA A 17 -20.75 46.61 38.62
N LEU A 18 -19.98 46.84 39.68
CA LEU A 18 -18.81 46.00 40.01
C LEU A 18 -19.21 44.56 40.34
N SER A 19 -20.35 44.36 41.01
CA SER A 19 -20.85 43.03 41.34
C SER A 19 -21.28 42.26 40.08
N ILE A 20 -21.99 42.92 39.16
CA ILE A 20 -22.37 42.32 37.88
C ILE A 20 -21.13 41.97 37.06
N VAL A 21 -20.13 42.86 37.01
CA VAL A 21 -18.87 42.57 36.31
C VAL A 21 -18.13 41.41 36.95
N ALA A 22 -18.03 41.36 38.27
CA ALA A 22 -17.39 40.27 38.98
C ALA A 22 -18.11 38.93 38.70
N ILE A 23 -19.44 38.92 38.70
CA ILE A 23 -20.26 37.75 38.36
C ILE A 23 -20.03 37.34 36.89
N MET A 24 -20.05 38.30 35.96
CA MET A 24 -19.82 38.04 34.54
C MET A 24 -18.42 37.49 34.27
N VAL A 25 -17.38 38.09 34.86
CA VAL A 25 -15.99 37.60 34.75
C VAL A 25 -15.85 36.22 35.36
N THR A 26 -16.51 35.96 36.49
CA THR A 26 -16.50 34.64 37.13
C THR A 26 -17.22 33.59 36.28
N MET A 27 -18.36 33.93 35.67
CA MET A 27 -19.07 33.06 34.74
C MET A 27 -18.26 32.81 33.46
N LEU A 28 -17.61 33.85 32.91
CA LEU A 28 -16.71 33.73 31.75
C LEU A 28 -15.51 32.85 32.07
N PHE A 29 -14.83 33.08 33.20
CA PHE A 29 -13.67 32.31 33.61
C PHE A 29 -14.06 30.87 33.98
N GLY A 30 -15.23 30.68 34.61
CA GLY A 30 -15.81 29.37 34.90
C GLY A 30 -16.14 28.61 33.61
N GLY A 31 -16.83 29.27 32.66
CA GLY A 31 -17.15 28.73 31.34
C GLY A 31 -15.91 28.40 30.52
N LEU A 32 -14.91 29.28 30.51
CA LEU A 32 -13.62 29.05 29.85
C LEU A 32 -12.87 27.87 30.48
N ARG A 33 -12.84 27.77 31.81
CA ARG A 33 -12.16 26.65 32.50
C ARG A 33 -12.86 25.31 32.24
N VAL A 34 -14.19 25.29 32.20
CA VAL A 34 -14.96 24.10 31.84
C VAL A 34 -14.74 23.76 30.35
N GLY A 35 -14.76 24.77 29.48
CA GLY A 35 -14.48 24.64 28.04
C GLY A 35 -13.09 24.07 27.77
N LEU A 36 -12.05 24.62 28.39
CA LEU A 36 -10.66 24.14 28.24
C LEU A 36 -10.49 22.71 28.78
N ARG A 37 -11.13 22.34 29.88
CA ARG A 37 -11.10 20.95 30.39
C ARG A 37 -11.86 19.98 29.49
N ALA A 38 -13.00 20.40 28.95
CA ALA A 38 -13.75 19.61 27.98
C ALA A 38 -12.95 19.43 26.69
N TRP A 39 -12.25 20.48 26.25
CA TRP A 39 -11.34 20.49 25.11
C TRP A 39 -10.18 19.51 25.32
N GLN A 40 -9.44 19.61 26.42
CA GLN A 40 -8.32 18.72 26.74
C GLN A 40 -8.74 17.23 26.76
N ARG A 41 -9.88 16.92 27.39
CA ARG A 41 -10.44 15.55 27.37
C ARG A 41 -10.91 15.12 25.98
N GLY A 42 -11.37 16.07 25.16
CA GLY A 42 -11.73 15.85 23.76
C GLY A 42 -10.50 15.49 22.93
N GLU A 43 -9.42 16.25 23.06
CA GLU A 43 -8.13 16.00 22.40
C GLU A 43 -7.55 14.64 22.79
N GLU A 44 -7.54 14.29 24.08
CA GLU A 44 -7.08 12.97 24.54
C GLU A 44 -7.87 11.82 23.90
N ARG A 45 -9.20 11.93 23.85
CA ARG A 45 -10.06 10.93 23.20
C ARG A 45 -9.84 10.88 21.69
N ALA A 46 -9.72 12.03 21.05
CA ALA A 46 -9.45 12.12 19.62
C ALA A 46 -8.10 11.49 19.28
N ALA A 47 -7.07 11.74 20.09
CA ALA A 47 -5.74 11.15 19.93
C ALA A 47 -5.77 9.62 20.04
N VAL A 48 -6.47 9.07 21.04
CA VAL A 48 -6.63 7.60 21.19
C VAL A 48 -7.36 6.99 19.99
N LEU A 49 -8.45 7.62 19.53
CA LEU A 49 -9.20 7.14 18.37
C LEU A 49 -8.40 7.26 17.08
N GLN A 50 -7.64 8.33 16.91
CA GLN A 50 -6.77 8.53 15.76
C GLN A 50 -5.66 7.49 15.74
N HIS A 51 -5.01 7.23 16.88
CA HIS A 51 -3.99 6.20 17.03
C HIS A 51 -4.53 4.81 16.65
N ALA A 52 -5.69 4.43 17.20
CA ALA A 52 -6.33 3.15 16.89
C ALA A 52 -6.69 3.02 15.40
N ARG A 53 -7.15 4.11 14.76
CA ARG A 53 -7.45 4.14 13.32
C ARG A 53 -6.18 3.98 12.48
N SER A 54 -5.11 4.72 12.81
CA SER A 54 -3.83 4.63 12.11
C SER A 54 -3.24 3.22 12.20
N LEU A 55 -3.27 2.60 13.38
CA LEU A 55 -2.80 1.22 13.55
C LEU A 55 -3.68 0.22 12.78
N THR A 56 -5.01 0.37 12.84
CA THR A 56 -5.92 -0.50 12.09
C THR A 56 -5.67 -0.39 10.59
N GLN A 57 -5.49 0.82 10.06
CA GLN A 57 -5.19 1.05 8.66
C GLN A 57 -3.86 0.41 8.25
N LEU A 58 -2.80 0.61 9.04
CA LEU A 58 -1.49 0.01 8.80
C LEU A 58 -1.56 -1.53 8.76
N LEU A 59 -2.26 -2.14 9.72
CA LEU A 59 -2.43 -3.60 9.75
C LEU A 59 -3.30 -4.10 8.58
N GLN A 60 -4.35 -3.36 8.23
CA GLN A 60 -5.21 -3.70 7.09
C GLN A 60 -4.44 -3.62 5.78
N GLU A 61 -3.60 -2.61 5.57
CA GLU A 61 -2.76 -2.47 4.39
C GLU A 61 -1.75 -3.62 4.28
N ALA A 62 -1.08 -3.96 5.38
CA ALA A 62 -0.15 -5.08 5.42
C ALA A 62 -0.83 -6.41 5.11
N LEU A 63 -1.98 -6.70 5.75
CA LEU A 63 -2.74 -7.92 5.53
C LEU A 63 -3.36 -7.98 4.13
N ALA A 64 -3.86 -6.87 3.60
CA ALA A 64 -4.39 -6.81 2.24
C ALA A 64 -3.30 -6.94 1.16
N GLY A 65 -2.04 -6.64 1.50
CA GLY A 65 -0.86 -6.89 0.67
C GLY A 65 -0.25 -8.28 0.85
N THR A 66 -0.87 -9.18 1.63
CA THR A 66 -0.33 -10.53 1.85
C THR A 66 -0.12 -11.24 0.52
N TYR A 67 1.09 -11.77 0.33
CA TYR A 67 1.49 -12.51 -0.85
C TYR A 67 1.75 -13.97 -0.46
N ALA A 68 1.29 -14.91 -1.27
CA ALA A 68 1.50 -16.34 -1.06
C ALA A 68 2.93 -16.77 -1.43
N TYR A 69 3.91 -16.12 -0.79
CA TYR A 69 5.33 -16.23 -1.12
C TYR A 69 5.85 -17.62 -0.79
N ARG A 70 6.47 -18.26 -1.77
CA ARG A 70 7.18 -19.52 -1.61
C ARG A 70 8.69 -19.29 -1.65
N GLY A 71 9.40 -19.91 -0.73
CA GLY A 71 10.85 -19.84 -0.65
C GLY A 71 11.40 -20.96 0.22
N ARG A 72 12.73 -21.06 0.28
CA ARG A 72 13.43 -22.02 1.13
C ARG A 72 13.34 -21.56 2.58
N ALA A 73 12.93 -22.47 3.47
CA ALA A 73 12.85 -22.16 4.91
C ALA A 73 14.25 -21.97 5.50
N ASP A 74 15.16 -22.85 5.15
CA ASP A 74 16.54 -22.87 5.60
C ASP A 74 17.46 -23.34 4.46
N GLU A 75 18.76 -23.28 4.70
CA GLU A 75 19.78 -23.66 3.73
C GLU A 75 19.76 -25.17 3.43
N ALA A 76 19.50 -25.99 4.45
CA ALA A 76 19.52 -27.45 4.35
C ALA A 76 18.32 -28.03 3.59
N THR A 77 17.21 -27.29 3.53
CA THR A 77 15.95 -27.71 2.92
C THR A 77 15.78 -27.05 1.55
N PRO A 78 16.05 -27.75 0.45
CA PRO A 78 15.95 -27.17 -0.89
C PRO A 78 14.48 -26.95 -1.33
N ALA A 79 13.52 -27.59 -0.66
CA ALA A 79 12.11 -27.47 -1.01
C ALA A 79 11.53 -26.10 -0.62
N GLU A 80 10.89 -25.43 -1.58
CA GLU A 80 10.15 -24.21 -1.28
C GLU A 80 8.86 -24.51 -0.48
N VAL A 81 8.68 -23.78 0.61
CA VAL A 81 7.47 -23.81 1.44
C VAL A 81 6.75 -22.48 1.38
N LEU A 82 5.43 -22.50 1.61
CA LEU A 82 4.64 -21.28 1.74
C LEU A 82 5.05 -20.56 3.04
N MET A 83 5.52 -19.32 2.92
CA MET A 83 5.94 -18.48 4.03
C MET A 83 4.73 -17.83 4.71
N PHE A 84 3.97 -18.65 5.43
CA PHE A 84 2.85 -18.22 6.23
C PHE A 84 2.69 -19.12 7.46
N GLN A 85 2.64 -18.51 8.65
CA GLN A 85 2.45 -19.19 9.92
C GLN A 85 1.39 -18.45 10.73
N GLY A 86 0.25 -19.10 10.95
CA GLY A 86 -0.86 -18.52 11.72
C GLY A 86 -1.05 -19.21 13.06
N GLY A 87 -0.82 -18.49 14.16
CA GLY A 87 -1.19 -18.87 15.52
C GLY A 87 -2.35 -18.02 16.05
N ALA A 88 -2.80 -18.30 17.28
CA ALA A 88 -3.91 -17.57 17.90
C ALA A 88 -3.52 -16.15 18.36
N ASP A 89 -2.26 -15.92 18.68
CA ASP A 89 -1.68 -14.69 19.24
C ASP A 89 -0.43 -14.21 18.49
N ARG A 90 -0.02 -14.95 17.45
CA ARG A 90 1.10 -14.62 16.56
C ARG A 90 0.70 -14.89 15.12
N LEU A 91 0.98 -13.94 14.24
CA LEU A 91 0.78 -14.08 12.79
C LEU A 91 2.07 -13.72 12.07
N SER A 92 2.59 -14.65 11.27
CA SER A 92 3.76 -14.42 10.43
C SER A 92 3.42 -14.68 8.96
N PHE A 93 3.67 -13.72 8.10
CA PHE A 93 3.25 -13.75 6.69
C PHE A 93 4.19 -12.89 5.84
N VAL A 94 4.09 -13.02 4.52
CA VAL A 94 4.83 -12.17 3.59
C VAL A 94 3.88 -11.16 2.97
N THR A 95 4.29 -9.89 2.88
CA THR A 95 3.50 -8.83 2.27
C THR A 95 4.32 -7.99 1.30
N VAL A 96 3.62 -7.39 0.33
CA VAL A 96 4.14 -6.37 -0.58
C VAL A 96 3.86 -4.93 -0.11
N SER A 97 3.18 -4.80 1.02
CA SER A 97 2.81 -3.53 1.65
C SER A 97 3.27 -3.56 3.11
N PRO A 98 4.59 -3.59 3.40
CA PRO A 98 5.07 -3.70 4.76
C PRO A 98 4.59 -2.52 5.63
N PRO A 99 4.24 -2.78 6.90
CA PRO A 99 3.92 -1.74 7.88
C PRO A 99 4.92 -0.59 7.92
N ILE A 100 6.21 -0.92 7.84
CA ILE A 100 7.30 0.06 7.84
C ILE A 100 8.08 -0.14 6.54
N SER A 101 8.24 0.95 5.79
CA SER A 101 8.97 0.90 4.52
C SER A 101 10.45 0.68 4.78
N LEU A 102 11.05 -0.23 4.01
CA LEU A 102 12.49 -0.43 3.98
C LEU A 102 13.16 0.67 3.15
N PRO A 103 14.42 1.04 3.45
CA PRO A 103 15.15 2.03 2.67
C PRO A 103 15.64 1.52 1.30
N ALA A 104 15.24 0.30 0.91
CA ALA A 104 15.56 -0.35 -0.36
C ALA A 104 14.27 -0.86 -1.03
N PRO A 105 14.20 -0.94 -2.38
CA PRO A 105 12.99 -1.33 -3.12
C PRO A 105 12.77 -2.85 -3.09
N ILE A 106 12.60 -3.40 -1.89
CA ILE A 106 12.38 -4.82 -1.65
C ILE A 106 10.88 -5.10 -1.71
N PRO A 107 10.40 -5.84 -2.72
CA PRO A 107 8.97 -6.03 -2.95
C PRO A 107 8.33 -6.98 -1.95
N PHE A 108 9.10 -7.84 -1.28
CA PHE A 108 8.59 -8.84 -0.36
C PHE A 108 9.23 -8.71 1.01
N VAL A 109 8.40 -8.52 2.03
CA VAL A 109 8.84 -8.41 3.41
C VAL A 109 8.09 -9.43 4.25
N ALA A 110 8.84 -10.26 4.97
CA ALA A 110 8.30 -11.11 6.00
C ALA A 110 7.94 -10.27 7.21
N VAL A 111 6.69 -10.32 7.65
CA VAL A 111 6.15 -9.59 8.80
C VAL A 111 5.71 -10.59 9.86
N THR A 112 6.11 -10.37 11.11
CA THR A 112 5.57 -11.08 12.27
C THR A 112 4.91 -10.09 13.22
N LEU A 113 3.63 -10.33 13.50
CA LEU A 113 2.82 -9.62 14.49
C LEU A 113 2.67 -10.50 15.73
N SER A 114 3.07 -9.98 16.89
CA SER A 114 3.03 -10.70 18.16
C SER A 114 3.07 -9.72 19.32
N MET A 115 2.57 -10.11 20.49
CA MET A 115 2.82 -9.37 21.73
C MET A 115 4.30 -9.51 22.13
N ASP A 116 4.95 -8.39 22.48
CA ASP A 116 6.27 -8.41 23.11
C ASP A 116 6.11 -8.37 24.63
N GLY A 117 6.77 -9.30 25.33
CA GLY A 117 6.79 -9.37 26.79
C GLY A 117 8.01 -8.70 27.43
N GLY A 118 8.81 -7.95 26.64
CA GLY A 118 9.98 -7.22 27.11
C GLY A 118 9.67 -6.05 28.05
N LYS A 119 10.64 -5.14 28.21
CA LYS A 119 10.58 -4.01 29.17
C LYS A 119 9.41 -3.02 28.93
N ALA A 120 8.87 -2.99 27.71
CA ALA A 120 7.68 -2.23 27.36
C ALA A 120 6.71 -3.16 26.61
N PRO A 121 5.71 -3.75 27.30
CA PRO A 121 4.78 -4.68 26.67
C PRO A 121 3.92 -3.96 25.64
N GLY A 122 3.71 -4.59 24.50
CA GLY A 122 2.96 -4.00 23.39
C GLY A 122 2.89 -4.90 22.16
N LEU A 123 2.17 -4.46 21.13
CA LEU A 123 2.17 -5.11 19.82
C LEU A 123 3.52 -4.85 19.15
N ALA A 124 4.33 -5.89 19.01
CA ALA A 124 5.56 -5.84 18.24
C ALA A 124 5.32 -6.21 16.78
N ILE A 125 5.87 -5.39 15.89
CA ILE A 125 5.97 -5.61 14.46
C ILE A 125 7.44 -5.92 14.16
N ARG A 126 7.70 -7.11 13.63
CA ARG A 126 9.02 -7.56 13.19
C ARG A 126 9.00 -7.72 11.69
N GLU A 127 10.05 -7.25 11.04
CA GLU A 127 10.14 -7.28 9.58
C GLU A 127 11.50 -7.80 9.14
N LYS A 128 11.51 -8.56 8.04
CA LYS A 128 12.73 -9.06 7.43
C LYS A 128 12.58 -9.04 5.90
N ALA A 129 13.57 -8.48 5.23
CA ALA A 129 13.66 -8.49 3.78
C ALA A 129 13.74 -9.92 3.24
N LEU A 130 13.07 -10.18 2.11
CA LEU A 130 13.14 -11.45 1.38
C LEU A 130 13.74 -11.24 -0.01
N PRO A 131 14.48 -12.21 -0.57
CA PRO A 131 14.68 -13.58 -0.07
C PRO A 131 15.62 -13.68 1.14
N ASN A 132 15.31 -14.57 2.08
CA ASN A 132 16.17 -14.90 3.22
C ASN A 132 15.73 -16.22 3.87
N PHE A 133 16.68 -16.93 4.48
CA PHE A 133 16.38 -18.08 5.33
C PHE A 133 15.83 -17.64 6.69
N ASN A 134 15.03 -18.52 7.30
CA ASN A 134 14.35 -18.36 8.58
C ASN A 134 13.76 -16.94 8.73
N PRO A 135 12.86 -16.52 7.83
CA PRO A 135 12.40 -15.14 7.80
C PRO A 135 11.55 -14.76 9.02
N PHE A 136 11.03 -15.74 9.76
CA PHE A 136 10.20 -15.55 10.96
C PHE A 136 10.94 -15.85 12.28
N GLU A 137 12.25 -16.07 12.23
CA GLU A 137 13.07 -16.17 13.44
C GLU A 137 12.99 -14.87 14.26
N ALA A 138 13.14 -14.98 15.57
CA ALA A 138 12.95 -13.85 16.47
C ALA A 138 14.06 -12.79 16.28
N VAL A 139 13.71 -11.71 15.61
CA VAL A 139 14.53 -10.49 15.51
C VAL A 139 14.04 -9.41 16.47
N ALA A 140 14.85 -8.37 16.68
CA ALA A 140 14.39 -7.17 17.40
C ALA A 140 13.18 -6.56 16.66
N PRO A 141 12.16 -6.08 17.38
CA PRO A 141 11.00 -5.46 16.75
C PRO A 141 11.41 -4.15 16.04
N SER A 142 10.93 -3.98 14.81
CA SER A 142 11.04 -2.73 14.06
C SER A 142 10.19 -1.63 14.70
N ALA A 143 9.04 -2.00 15.28
CA ALA A 143 8.21 -1.13 16.08
C ALA A 143 7.50 -1.91 17.19
N VAL A 144 7.23 -1.21 18.30
CA VAL A 144 6.40 -1.71 19.41
C VAL A 144 5.35 -0.66 19.73
N ASP A 145 4.08 -1.04 19.69
CA ASP A 145 2.97 -0.21 20.10
C ASP A 145 2.51 -0.59 21.52
N PRO A 146 2.80 0.22 22.56
CA PRO A 146 2.48 -0.10 23.94
C PRO A 146 0.99 0.08 24.29
N SER A 147 0.20 0.69 23.40
CA SER A 147 -1.24 0.89 23.65
C SER A 147 -2.05 -0.41 23.49
N ILE A 148 -1.48 -1.38 22.76
CA ILE A 148 -2.11 -2.67 22.52
C ILE A 148 -1.74 -3.66 23.62
N THR A 149 -2.75 -4.22 24.27
CA THR A 149 -2.58 -5.15 25.40
C THR A 149 -2.81 -6.61 25.01
N ALA A 150 -3.47 -6.87 23.89
CA ALA A 150 -3.69 -8.21 23.36
C ALA A 150 -4.00 -8.17 21.86
N ILE A 151 -3.60 -9.23 21.15
CA ILE A 151 -4.02 -9.51 19.78
C ILE A 151 -4.54 -10.94 19.68
N ARG A 152 -5.51 -11.18 18.80
CA ARG A 152 -6.05 -12.52 18.53
C ARG A 152 -6.34 -12.70 17.05
N PHE A 153 -5.94 -13.84 16.51
CA PHE A 153 -6.16 -14.20 15.11
C PHE A 153 -7.08 -15.41 14.99
N ARG A 154 -7.88 -15.42 13.92
CA ARG A 154 -8.62 -16.57 13.43
C ARG A 154 -8.51 -16.60 11.92
N TYR A 155 -8.61 -17.79 11.34
CA TYR A 155 -8.34 -18.04 9.93
C TYR A 155 -9.57 -18.68 9.28
N LEU A 156 -10.04 -18.07 8.19
CA LEU A 156 -11.19 -18.56 7.43
C LEU A 156 -10.72 -19.59 6.39
N ARG A 157 -11.28 -20.80 6.42
CA ARG A 157 -11.09 -21.84 5.40
C ARG A 157 -12.01 -21.61 4.21
N ASP A 158 -11.67 -22.22 3.07
CA ASP A 158 -12.49 -22.18 1.84
C ASP A 158 -13.92 -22.70 2.05
N GLU A 159 -14.11 -23.62 3.00
CA GLU A 159 -15.41 -24.17 3.41
C GLU A 159 -16.24 -23.21 4.29
N GLY A 160 -15.69 -22.04 4.64
CA GLY A 160 -16.34 -21.03 5.49
C GLY A 160 -16.13 -21.22 7.00
N ALA A 161 -15.36 -22.22 7.43
CA ALA A 161 -15.07 -22.48 8.84
C ALA A 161 -13.91 -21.60 9.37
N TRP A 162 -14.05 -21.11 10.61
CA TRP A 162 -13.02 -20.29 11.27
C TRP A 162 -12.18 -21.11 12.27
N GLU A 163 -10.87 -21.21 12.04
CA GLU A 163 -9.91 -21.93 12.89
C GLU A 163 -9.02 -20.97 13.70
N GLY A 164 -8.47 -21.46 14.83
CA GLY A 164 -7.57 -20.67 15.71
C GLY A 164 -6.10 -20.71 15.31
N ALA A 165 -5.73 -21.55 14.34
CA ALA A 165 -4.40 -21.64 13.79
C ALA A 165 -4.50 -21.99 12.30
N TYR A 166 -3.47 -21.63 11.55
CA TYR A 166 -3.33 -22.01 10.15
C TYR A 166 -1.97 -22.66 9.93
N ARG A 167 -2.01 -23.86 9.38
CA ARG A 167 -0.83 -24.57 8.88
C ARG A 167 -0.98 -24.69 7.37
N ALA A 168 0.02 -24.19 6.64
CA ALA A 168 0.08 -24.33 5.20
C ALA A 168 0.07 -25.82 4.81
N PRO A 169 -0.69 -26.24 3.79
CA PRO A 169 -0.63 -27.61 3.29
C PRO A 169 0.78 -27.92 2.77
N SER A 170 1.46 -28.91 3.35
CA SER A 170 2.71 -29.42 2.78
C SER A 170 2.38 -30.24 1.52
N ARG A 171 2.97 -29.90 0.38
CA ARG A 171 2.95 -30.79 -0.78
C ARG A 171 3.93 -31.93 -0.47
N GLY A 172 3.40 -33.04 0.05
CA GLY A 172 4.19 -34.16 0.57
C GLY A 172 4.03 -34.25 2.08
N GLY A 173 3.41 -35.34 2.53
CA GLY A 173 3.17 -35.60 3.93
C GLY A 173 4.45 -36.10 4.60
N HIS A 174 5.03 -35.28 5.48
CA HIS A 174 5.67 -35.75 6.71
C HIS A 174 5.45 -34.70 7.78
N ALA A 175 4.67 -35.07 8.79
CA ALA A 175 4.38 -34.23 9.95
C ALA A 175 5.55 -34.31 10.93
N HIS A 176 6.41 -33.28 10.97
CA HIS A 176 7.22 -33.02 12.15
C HIS A 176 6.38 -32.23 13.16
N ARG A 177 6.08 -32.89 14.28
CA ARG A 177 5.57 -32.28 15.50
C ARG A 177 6.78 -31.87 16.32
N ASP A 178 6.97 -30.59 16.54
CA ASP A 178 7.78 -30.10 17.65
C ASP A 178 6.90 -29.29 18.59
N ASP A 179 6.81 -29.85 19.80
CA ASP A 179 6.31 -29.26 21.04
C ASP A 179 7.26 -28.11 21.44
N GLU A 180 6.72 -26.97 21.86
CA GLU A 180 7.46 -26.17 22.83
C GLU A 180 6.54 -25.55 23.88
N ARG A 181 6.73 -26.05 25.10
CA ARG A 181 6.04 -25.70 26.33
C ARG A 181 6.72 -24.49 26.95
N ALA A 182 5.90 -23.49 27.28
CA ALA A 182 6.26 -22.43 28.22
C ALA A 182 6.61 -23.01 29.60
N ARG A 183 7.70 -22.49 30.22
CA ARG A 183 7.87 -22.45 31.68
C ARG A 183 8.61 -21.17 32.11
N PRO A 184 8.18 -20.52 33.22
CA PRO A 184 8.82 -19.33 33.77
C PRO A 184 9.66 -19.62 35.03
N ALA A 185 10.66 -18.79 35.30
CA ALA A 185 11.31 -18.54 36.60
C ALA A 185 12.32 -17.38 36.40
N GLY A 186 12.60 -16.46 37.31
CA GLY A 186 12.22 -16.28 38.71
C GLY A 186 12.75 -14.91 39.19
N ALA A 187 12.14 -14.42 40.26
CA ALA A 187 12.49 -13.16 40.91
C ALA A 187 13.78 -13.27 41.74
N SER A 188 14.51 -12.16 41.86
CA SER A 188 15.26 -11.86 43.08
C SER A 188 15.27 -10.36 43.35
N ASP A 189 15.18 -10.09 44.63
CA ASP A 189 14.85 -8.89 45.36
C ASP A 189 16.14 -8.30 45.95
N HIS A 190 16.24 -6.98 46.06
CA HIS A 190 17.06 -6.28 47.05
C HIS A 190 16.67 -4.80 47.10
N GLY A 191 15.98 -4.41 48.18
CA GLY A 191 15.83 -3.02 48.61
C GLY A 191 16.99 -2.55 49.50
N ALA A 192 17.12 -1.23 49.63
CA ALA A 192 17.36 -0.53 50.89
C ALA A 192 17.12 0.99 50.73
N ASP A 193 16.61 1.55 51.82
CA ASP A 193 15.91 2.84 52.04
C ASP A 193 16.88 4.06 52.25
N PRO A 194 16.46 5.26 52.75
CA PRO A 194 16.84 6.54 52.15
C PRO A 194 17.78 7.38 53.04
N GLY A 195 18.36 8.44 52.46
CA GLY A 195 19.21 9.39 53.18
C GLY A 195 18.83 10.83 52.87
N GLU A 196 18.18 11.46 53.84
CA GLU A 196 17.92 12.90 53.94
C GLU A 196 19.15 13.60 54.56
N LEU A 197 19.59 14.77 54.03
CA LEU A 197 20.15 15.90 54.80
C LEU A 197 20.67 17.06 53.91
N ALA A 198 19.96 18.20 54.03
CA ALA A 198 20.42 19.58 54.22
C ALA A 198 21.57 20.23 53.39
N MET A 199 21.15 21.20 52.57
CA MET A 199 21.44 22.66 52.68
C MET A 199 22.87 23.24 52.45
N LYS A 200 23.03 24.01 51.36
CA LYS A 200 23.49 25.42 51.23
C LYS A 200 23.89 25.70 49.76
N ARG A 201 23.17 26.56 49.03
CA ARG A 201 23.23 28.04 48.89
C ARG A 201 24.17 28.54 47.79
N HIS A 202 23.55 29.33 46.89
CA HIS A 202 24.06 30.31 45.93
C HIS A 202 24.78 29.78 44.68
N ASP A 203 24.16 29.96 43.51
CA ASP A 203 24.50 31.12 42.69
C ASP A 203 23.42 31.54 41.69
N GLN A 204 23.46 32.82 41.35
CA GLN A 204 22.47 33.60 40.63
C GLN A 204 22.55 33.36 39.11
N VAL A 205 21.40 33.16 38.45
CA VAL A 205 21.25 33.44 37.02
C VAL A 205 20.02 34.30 36.78
N ARG A 206 20.27 35.41 36.09
CA ARG A 206 19.36 36.49 35.70
C ARG A 206 18.16 35.99 34.89
N LEU A 207 16.96 36.40 35.28
CA LEU A 207 15.77 36.43 34.42
C LEU A 207 15.51 37.86 33.91
N GLY A 208 15.32 37.95 32.60
CA GLY A 208 14.97 39.16 31.86
C GLY A 208 13.51 39.61 32.03
N PRO A 209 13.09 40.67 31.33
CA PRO A 209 12.23 41.71 31.89
C PRO A 209 10.73 41.43 31.76
N GLY A 210 10.16 40.61 32.66
CA GLY A 210 8.70 40.41 32.79
C GLY A 210 7.98 41.41 33.71
N ALA A 211 8.70 42.34 34.35
CA ALA A 211 8.15 43.15 35.45
C ALA A 211 7.92 44.64 35.11
N ARG A 212 7.85 45.00 33.82
CA ARG A 212 7.48 46.37 33.37
C ARG A 212 6.17 46.49 32.60
N LEU A 213 5.46 45.39 32.35
CA LEU A 213 4.14 45.42 31.70
C LEU A 213 2.97 45.46 32.70
N ALA A 214 3.16 45.01 33.93
CA ALA A 214 2.09 44.99 34.95
C ALA A 214 1.83 46.35 35.65
N ARG A 215 2.70 47.36 35.45
CA ARG A 215 2.54 48.68 36.10
C ARG A 215 1.81 49.73 35.24
N ASN A 216 1.79 49.58 33.92
CA ASN A 216 1.09 50.53 33.03
C ASN A 216 -0.37 50.13 32.74
N LEU A 217 -0.74 48.84 32.89
CA LEU A 217 -2.13 48.40 32.79
C LEU A 217 -2.99 48.86 33.99
N GLY A 218 -2.39 49.05 35.17
CA GLY A 218 -3.12 49.51 36.36
C GLY A 218 -3.50 51.00 36.34
N GLN A 219 -2.82 51.82 35.53
CA GLN A 219 -3.11 53.26 35.44
C GLN A 219 -4.09 53.61 34.31
N SER A 220 -4.08 52.84 33.21
CA SER A 220 -5.06 52.99 32.11
C SER A 220 -6.46 52.53 32.51
N LEU A 221 -6.57 51.52 33.38
CA LEU A 221 -7.86 51.03 33.88
C LEU A 221 -8.53 51.96 34.92
N ARG A 222 -7.78 52.89 35.53
CA ARG A 222 -8.35 53.89 36.47
C ARG A 222 -8.96 55.10 35.77
N ARG A 223 -8.57 55.41 34.53
CA ARG A 223 -9.12 56.55 33.76
C ARG A 223 -10.36 56.22 32.93
N LEU A 224 -10.70 54.95 32.77
CA LEU A 224 -11.94 54.52 32.10
C LEU A 224 -13.16 54.48 33.04
N ALA A 225 -12.97 54.78 34.33
CA ALA A 225 -14.01 54.65 35.36
C ALA A 225 -14.85 55.93 35.58
N THR A 226 -14.65 56.99 34.81
CA THR A 226 -15.33 58.29 35.01
C THR A 226 -16.33 58.69 33.93
N ASP A 227 -16.70 57.79 33.01
CA ASP A 227 -17.83 58.04 32.10
C ASP A 227 -18.64 56.75 31.85
N GLN A 228 -19.80 56.63 32.51
CA GLN A 228 -20.53 55.36 32.72
C GLN A 228 -21.63 55.06 31.68
N SER A 229 -21.50 55.50 30.43
CA SER A 229 -22.50 55.21 29.38
C SER A 229 -22.00 54.42 28.16
N GLY A 230 -20.83 53.75 28.24
CA GLY A 230 -20.31 52.86 27.18
C GLY A 230 -19.71 51.52 27.64
N PHE A 231 -19.55 51.31 28.95
CA PHE A 231 -18.84 50.14 29.49
C PHE A 231 -19.61 48.82 29.31
N ALA A 232 -20.94 48.84 29.49
CA ALA A 232 -21.77 47.65 29.29
C ALA A 232 -21.73 47.16 27.83
N LEU A 233 -21.72 48.08 26.86
CA LEU A 233 -21.59 47.74 25.45
C LEU A 233 -20.22 47.10 25.16
N LEU A 234 -19.12 47.67 25.66
CA LEU A 234 -17.79 47.08 25.51
C LEU A 234 -17.68 45.69 26.14
N ALA A 235 -18.25 45.49 27.32
CA ALA A 235 -18.27 44.18 27.98
C ALA A 235 -19.08 43.15 27.17
N VAL A 236 -20.25 43.52 26.68
CA VAL A 236 -21.09 42.65 25.85
C VAL A 236 -20.42 42.34 24.50
N THR A 237 -19.85 43.34 23.83
CA THR A 237 -19.11 43.15 22.58
C THR A 237 -17.90 42.24 22.77
N LEU A 238 -17.16 42.39 23.88
CA LEU A 238 -16.03 41.51 24.20
C LEU A 238 -16.49 40.06 24.42
N VAL A 239 -17.59 39.86 25.15
CA VAL A 239 -18.17 38.53 25.37
C VAL A 239 -18.64 37.90 24.06
N LEU A 240 -19.34 38.67 23.21
CA LEU A 240 -19.77 38.21 21.89
C LEU A 240 -18.59 37.89 20.97
N ALA A 241 -17.53 38.70 21.01
CA ALA A 241 -16.31 38.44 20.23
C ALA A 241 -15.61 37.15 20.68
N LEU A 242 -15.47 36.93 21.99
CA LEU A 242 -14.90 35.70 22.55
C LEU A 242 -15.76 34.47 22.23
N LEU A 243 -17.09 34.59 22.35
CA LEU A 243 -18.03 33.55 21.97
C LEU A 243 -17.92 33.22 20.47
N GLY A 244 -17.78 34.24 19.63
CA GLY A 244 -17.57 34.09 18.19
C GLY A 244 -16.33 33.25 17.88
N VAL A 245 -15.19 33.55 18.51
CA VAL A 245 -13.95 32.76 18.34
C VAL A 245 -14.16 31.30 18.71
N VAL A 246 -14.79 31.02 19.86
CA VAL A 246 -15.06 29.64 20.31
C VAL A 246 -15.98 28.91 19.34
N VAL A 247 -17.05 29.56 18.87
CA VAL A 247 -18.00 28.97 17.91
C VAL A 247 -17.32 28.69 16.57
N THR A 248 -16.48 29.60 16.08
CA THR A 248 -15.72 29.42 14.83
C THR A 248 -14.76 28.24 14.93
N GLU A 249 -14.00 28.13 16.03
CA GLU A 249 -13.05 27.04 16.25
C GLU A 249 -13.76 25.68 16.33
N LEU A 250 -14.87 25.60 17.07
CA LEU A 250 -15.68 24.38 17.14
C LEU A 250 -16.26 24.01 15.77
N ALA A 251 -16.76 24.99 15.02
CA ALA A 251 -17.28 24.74 13.68
C ALA A 251 -16.19 24.24 12.72
N PHE A 252 -14.95 24.75 12.84
CA PHE A 252 -13.81 24.28 12.06
C PHE A 252 -13.43 22.83 12.43
N SER A 253 -13.30 22.53 13.72
CA SER A 253 -13.01 21.19 14.24
C SER A 253 -14.05 20.16 13.77
N MET A 254 -15.35 20.48 13.89
CA MET A 254 -16.43 19.59 13.46
C MET A 254 -16.42 19.33 11.95
N ARG A 255 -16.07 20.34 11.14
CA ARG A 255 -15.94 20.17 9.68
C ARG A 255 -14.78 19.23 9.34
N LEU A 256 -13.66 19.36 10.03
CA LEU A 256 -12.50 18.50 9.84
C LEU A 256 -12.83 17.04 10.20
N GLU A 257 -13.46 16.81 11.36
CA GLU A 257 -13.89 15.47 11.77
C GLU A 257 -14.88 14.85 10.77
N ALA A 258 -15.88 15.62 10.33
CA ALA A 258 -16.85 15.16 9.35
C ALA A 258 -16.19 14.80 8.01
N ALA A 259 -15.20 15.58 7.57
CA ALA A 259 -14.44 15.31 6.35
C ALA A 259 -13.61 14.02 6.47
N MET A 260 -12.94 13.80 7.61
CA MET A 260 -12.16 12.58 7.87
C MET A 260 -13.04 11.33 7.88
N VAL A 261 -14.19 11.37 8.56
CA VAL A 261 -15.13 10.25 8.60
C VAL A 261 -15.69 9.93 7.21
N ARG A 262 -15.98 10.97 6.41
CA ARG A 262 -16.42 10.79 5.03
C ARG A 262 -15.33 10.15 4.18
N SER A 263 -14.10 10.68 4.23
CA SER A 263 -12.96 10.12 3.48
C SER A 263 -12.70 8.65 3.84
N TYR A 264 -12.79 8.30 5.12
CA TYR A 264 -12.64 6.91 5.58
C TYR A 264 -13.73 6.00 5.00
N LYS A 265 -14.99 6.43 5.05
CA LYS A 265 -16.11 5.69 4.44
C LYS A 265 -15.91 5.54 2.93
N ASP A 266 -15.53 6.60 2.24
CA ASP A 266 -15.34 6.61 0.79
C ASP A 266 -14.22 5.65 0.38
N ALA A 267 -13.12 5.57 1.15
CA ALA A 267 -12.03 4.63 0.91
C ALA A 267 -12.47 3.16 1.02
N ILE A 268 -13.29 2.82 2.01
CA ILE A 268 -13.84 1.46 2.17
C ILE A 268 -14.78 1.11 1.00
N LEU A 269 -15.69 2.01 0.65
CA LEU A 269 -16.62 1.80 -0.47
C LEU A 269 -15.86 1.63 -1.78
N ALA A 270 -14.88 2.48 -2.05
CA ALA A 270 -14.04 2.41 -3.23
C ALA A 270 -13.25 1.11 -3.31
N ARG A 271 -12.74 0.60 -2.18
CA ARG A 271 -12.05 -0.71 -2.16
C ARG A 271 -12.97 -1.80 -2.69
N HIS A 272 -14.18 -1.93 -2.16
CA HIS A 272 -15.13 -2.94 -2.62
C HIS A 272 -15.61 -2.72 -4.07
N LEU A 273 -15.70 -1.46 -4.53
CA LEU A 273 -15.96 -1.15 -5.94
C LEU A 273 -14.82 -1.65 -6.85
N ALA A 274 -13.56 -1.45 -6.45
CA ALA A 274 -12.42 -2.00 -7.18
C ALA A 274 -12.44 -3.54 -7.18
N GLU A 275 -12.83 -4.18 -6.08
CA GLU A 275 -12.99 -5.64 -6.01
C GLU A 275 -14.08 -6.11 -6.98
N ALA A 276 -15.20 -5.40 -7.07
CA ALA A 276 -16.25 -5.68 -8.05
C ALA A 276 -15.73 -5.60 -9.50
N GLY A 277 -14.87 -4.61 -9.80
CA GLY A 277 -14.16 -4.52 -11.07
C GLY A 277 -13.29 -5.75 -11.38
N ILE A 278 -12.54 -6.25 -10.38
CA ILE A 278 -11.77 -7.49 -10.56
C ILE A 278 -12.70 -8.69 -10.81
N GLN A 279 -13.79 -8.82 -10.06
CA GLN A 279 -14.74 -9.92 -10.25
C GLN A 279 -15.39 -9.88 -11.64
N GLN A 280 -15.71 -8.68 -12.15
CA GLN A 280 -16.24 -8.53 -13.50
C GLN A 280 -15.21 -8.90 -14.56
N ALA A 281 -13.95 -8.51 -14.38
CA ALA A 281 -12.86 -8.92 -15.25
C ALA A 281 -12.64 -10.44 -15.24
N ILE A 282 -12.68 -11.08 -14.07
CA ILE A 282 -12.58 -12.53 -13.92
C ILE A 282 -13.68 -13.24 -14.70
N ARG A 283 -14.91 -12.71 -14.72
CA ARG A 283 -16.02 -13.24 -15.52
C ARG A 283 -15.71 -13.22 -17.02
N GLU A 284 -15.06 -12.17 -17.52
CA GLU A 284 -14.60 -12.14 -18.93
C GLU A 284 -13.46 -13.12 -19.18
N VAL A 285 -12.47 -13.21 -18.28
CA VAL A 285 -11.35 -14.16 -18.38
C VAL A 285 -11.83 -15.61 -18.39
N LEU A 286 -12.87 -15.93 -17.62
CA LEU A 286 -13.49 -17.25 -17.53
C LEU A 286 -14.47 -17.56 -18.68
N SER A 287 -14.63 -16.66 -19.66
CA SER A 287 -15.46 -16.94 -20.83
C SER A 287 -14.94 -18.15 -21.62
N ASP A 288 -15.79 -18.72 -22.48
CA ASP A 288 -15.42 -19.83 -23.38
C ASP A 288 -14.60 -19.36 -24.60
N SER A 289 -13.59 -18.51 -24.35
CA SER A 289 -12.68 -18.03 -25.37
C SER A 289 -11.61 -19.05 -25.71
N THR A 290 -11.22 -19.10 -26.99
CA THR A 290 -10.14 -19.95 -27.49
C THR A 290 -8.90 -19.14 -27.87
N ILE A 291 -9.08 -17.87 -28.26
CA ILE A 291 -8.00 -16.93 -28.58
C ILE A 291 -8.30 -15.55 -28.00
N GLN A 292 -7.26 -14.73 -27.89
CA GLN A 292 -7.35 -13.34 -27.43
C GLN A 292 -6.69 -12.42 -28.44
N GLY A 293 -7.20 -11.22 -28.58
CA GLY A 293 -6.64 -10.16 -29.41
C GLY A 293 -6.89 -8.78 -28.81
N LEU A 294 -6.52 -7.73 -29.54
CA LEU A 294 -6.73 -6.35 -29.13
C LEU A 294 -7.81 -5.69 -29.99
N ASP A 295 -8.58 -4.78 -29.40
CA ASP A 295 -9.40 -3.83 -30.15
C ASP A 295 -8.60 -2.56 -30.54
N GLU A 296 -9.29 -1.60 -31.15
CA GLU A 296 -8.71 -0.33 -31.61
C GLU A 296 -8.17 0.50 -30.44
N GLU A 297 -8.73 0.35 -29.24
CA GLU A 297 -8.29 0.98 -28.00
C GLU A 297 -7.21 0.17 -27.25
N GLY A 298 -6.68 -0.89 -27.86
CA GLY A 298 -5.64 -1.74 -27.28
C GLY A 298 -6.10 -2.58 -26.08
N GLN A 299 -7.41 -2.76 -25.90
CA GLN A 299 -7.97 -3.59 -24.83
C GLN A 299 -8.05 -5.05 -25.26
N VAL A 300 -7.81 -5.96 -24.32
CA VAL A 300 -7.97 -7.39 -24.56
C VAL A 300 -9.42 -7.73 -24.85
N VAL A 301 -9.63 -8.43 -25.97
CA VAL A 301 -10.91 -8.98 -26.42
C VAL A 301 -10.80 -10.49 -26.52
N PHE A 302 -11.84 -11.16 -26.05
CA PHE A 302 -11.95 -12.62 -26.02
C PHE A 302 -12.73 -13.11 -27.23
N TYR A 303 -12.19 -14.08 -27.98
CA TYR A 303 -12.84 -14.62 -29.17
C TYR A 303 -13.03 -16.13 -29.06
N GLN A 304 -14.09 -16.61 -29.71
CA GLN A 304 -14.32 -18.03 -29.95
C GLN A 304 -14.03 -18.35 -31.42
N VAL A 305 -13.33 -19.45 -31.64
CA VAL A 305 -13.03 -20.00 -32.96
C VAL A 305 -13.64 -21.39 -33.02
N ALA A 306 -14.67 -21.57 -33.85
CA ALA A 306 -15.40 -22.84 -33.94
C ALA A 306 -14.53 -24.01 -34.41
N GLN A 307 -13.61 -23.73 -35.35
CA GLN A 307 -12.63 -24.68 -35.87
C GLN A 307 -11.41 -23.94 -36.42
N THR A 308 -10.26 -24.61 -36.50
CA THR A 308 -9.00 -24.00 -36.96
C THR A 308 -9.20 -23.35 -38.34
N GLY A 309 -8.83 -22.07 -38.48
CA GLY A 309 -8.99 -21.30 -39.73
C GLY A 309 -10.36 -20.63 -39.92
N ALA A 310 -11.36 -20.90 -39.07
CA ALA A 310 -12.60 -20.14 -39.08
C ALA A 310 -12.37 -18.69 -38.64
N LYS A 311 -13.22 -17.78 -39.12
CA LYS A 311 -13.20 -16.38 -38.69
C LYS A 311 -13.50 -16.30 -37.18
N PRO A 312 -12.63 -15.68 -36.36
CA PRO A 312 -12.90 -15.50 -34.95
C PRO A 312 -14.16 -14.69 -34.70
N LYS A 313 -15.00 -15.15 -33.77
CA LYS A 313 -16.19 -14.43 -33.30
C LYS A 313 -15.90 -13.81 -31.94
N ALA A 314 -16.04 -12.50 -31.83
CA ALA A 314 -15.87 -11.79 -30.55
C ALA A 314 -16.98 -12.23 -29.58
N LEU A 315 -16.60 -12.50 -28.33
CA LEU A 315 -17.54 -12.70 -27.24
C LEU A 315 -18.05 -11.36 -26.71
N PRO A 316 -19.24 -11.32 -26.06
CA PRO A 316 -19.79 -10.08 -25.51
C PRO A 316 -18.81 -9.43 -24.51
N LYS A 317 -18.47 -8.16 -24.77
CA LYS A 317 -17.71 -7.34 -23.83
C LYS A 317 -18.64 -6.80 -22.74
N LEU A 318 -18.15 -6.77 -21.51
CA LEU A 318 -18.82 -6.07 -20.42
C LEU A 318 -18.36 -4.60 -20.38
N PRO A 319 -19.18 -3.67 -19.88
CA PRO A 319 -18.76 -2.29 -19.72
C PRO A 319 -17.60 -2.23 -18.72
N ARG A 320 -16.48 -1.58 -19.09
CA ARG A 320 -15.24 -1.58 -18.29
C ARG A 320 -14.91 -0.25 -17.62
N SER A 321 -15.60 0.83 -17.99
CA SER A 321 -15.30 2.19 -17.54
C SER A 321 -16.52 2.82 -16.90
N HIS A 322 -16.34 3.46 -15.74
CA HIS A 322 -17.38 4.19 -15.00
C HIS A 322 -18.68 3.38 -14.83
N VAL A 323 -18.54 2.10 -14.45
CA VAL A 323 -19.68 1.20 -14.25
C VAL A 323 -20.35 1.51 -12.92
N GLN A 324 -21.59 2.00 -12.95
CA GLN A 324 -22.34 2.32 -11.74
C GLN A 324 -22.62 1.08 -10.89
N LEU A 325 -22.28 1.13 -9.61
CA LEU A 325 -22.64 0.11 -8.62
C LEU A 325 -22.90 0.76 -7.25
N GLY A 326 -24.16 0.78 -6.83
CA GLY A 326 -24.54 1.41 -5.57
C GLY A 326 -24.20 2.92 -5.58
N PRO A 327 -23.50 3.44 -4.55
CA PRO A 327 -23.21 4.88 -4.41
C PRO A 327 -22.01 5.38 -5.22
N GLY A 328 -21.32 4.51 -5.97
CA GLY A 328 -20.14 4.87 -6.73
C GLY A 328 -20.00 4.08 -8.02
N GLU A 329 -18.83 4.13 -8.61
CA GLU A 329 -18.51 3.51 -9.89
C GLU A 329 -17.27 2.64 -9.77
N PHE A 330 -17.08 1.72 -10.72
CA PHE A 330 -15.81 1.03 -10.88
C PHE A 330 -15.36 1.03 -12.34
N SER A 331 -14.05 0.98 -12.52
CA SER A 331 -13.40 0.83 -13.81
C SER A 331 -12.39 -0.31 -13.73
N TYR A 332 -12.14 -1.03 -14.82
CA TYR A 332 -11.10 -2.05 -14.86
C TYR A 332 -10.47 -2.20 -16.25
N ARG A 333 -9.27 -2.76 -16.27
CA ARG A 333 -8.49 -3.06 -17.47
C ARG A 333 -7.91 -4.47 -17.35
N ILE A 334 -7.99 -5.21 -18.45
CA ILE A 334 -7.40 -6.54 -18.59
C ILE A 334 -6.23 -6.42 -19.56
N THR A 335 -5.08 -6.95 -19.17
CA THR A 335 -3.88 -7.04 -19.99
C THR A 335 -3.40 -8.48 -20.08
N ASP A 336 -2.86 -8.85 -21.24
CA ASP A 336 -2.40 -10.20 -21.54
C ASP A 336 -0.92 -10.36 -21.14
N GLU A 337 -0.64 -11.29 -20.23
CA GLU A 337 0.73 -11.57 -19.78
C GLU A 337 1.50 -12.43 -20.78
N GLU A 338 0.82 -13.23 -21.61
CA GLU A 338 1.48 -13.97 -22.70
C GLU A 338 1.78 -13.06 -23.89
N GLY A 339 1.34 -11.80 -23.90
CA GLY A 339 1.85 -10.77 -24.83
C GLY A 339 3.25 -10.25 -24.44
N ARG A 340 3.76 -10.63 -23.27
CA ARG A 340 5.03 -10.16 -22.69
C ARG A 340 6.10 -11.26 -22.70
N LEU A 341 7.35 -10.89 -22.49
CA LEU A 341 8.44 -11.86 -22.40
C LEU A 341 8.49 -12.51 -21.00
N ASN A 342 8.31 -13.82 -20.93
CA ASN A 342 8.41 -14.56 -19.67
C ASN A 342 9.87 -14.85 -19.30
N LEU A 343 10.37 -14.23 -18.22
CA LEU A 343 11.76 -14.35 -17.76
C LEU A 343 12.08 -15.71 -17.13
N ASN A 344 11.07 -16.46 -16.70
CA ASN A 344 11.24 -17.82 -16.19
C ASN A 344 11.34 -18.88 -17.30
N ALA A 345 11.00 -18.55 -18.55
CA ALA A 345 10.97 -19.51 -19.66
C ALA A 345 12.36 -19.80 -20.30
N GLY A 346 13.46 -19.34 -19.70
CA GLY A 346 14.82 -19.68 -20.15
C GLY A 346 15.23 -19.07 -21.49
N GLN A 347 14.87 -17.80 -21.73
CA GLN A 347 15.07 -17.13 -23.02
C GLN A 347 16.10 -16.00 -22.93
N ARG A 348 17.31 -16.29 -22.41
CA ARG A 348 18.39 -15.30 -22.22
C ARG A 348 18.64 -14.42 -23.45
N GLY A 349 18.70 -15.05 -24.63
CA GLY A 349 18.92 -14.32 -25.89
C GLY A 349 17.77 -13.38 -26.29
N LEU A 350 16.54 -13.63 -25.83
CA LEU A 350 15.41 -12.73 -26.06
C LEU A 350 15.46 -11.52 -25.12
N LEU A 351 15.89 -11.73 -23.87
CA LEU A 351 16.10 -10.63 -22.94
C LEU A 351 17.23 -9.70 -23.42
N ASP A 352 18.37 -10.23 -23.86
CA ASP A 352 19.46 -9.42 -24.40
C ASP A 352 19.01 -8.60 -25.61
N LYS A 353 18.25 -9.20 -26.54
CA LYS A 353 17.65 -8.48 -27.67
C LYS A 353 16.66 -7.40 -27.21
N LEU A 354 15.79 -7.70 -26.25
CA LEU A 354 14.85 -6.74 -25.70
C LEU A 354 15.58 -5.52 -25.11
N LEU A 355 16.58 -5.77 -24.27
CA LEU A 355 17.39 -4.71 -23.68
C LEU A 355 18.18 -3.92 -24.74
N THR A 356 18.64 -4.59 -25.82
CA THR A 356 19.26 -3.93 -26.98
C THR A 356 18.27 -3.00 -27.67
N THR A 357 17.03 -3.45 -27.90
CA THR A 357 15.97 -2.61 -28.50
C THR A 357 15.57 -1.45 -27.58
N LEU A 358 15.66 -1.67 -26.26
CA LEU A 358 15.54 -0.62 -25.26
C LEU A 358 16.79 0.26 -25.18
N GLY A 359 17.81 0.11 -26.03
CA GLY A 359 18.98 0.99 -26.04
C GLY A 359 19.82 0.95 -24.77
N VAL A 360 19.79 -0.16 -24.03
CA VAL A 360 20.70 -0.43 -22.90
C VAL A 360 22.05 -0.84 -23.46
N ASP A 361 23.16 -0.31 -22.92
CA ASP A 361 24.49 -0.62 -23.45
C ASP A 361 24.91 -2.07 -23.17
N LYS A 362 25.90 -2.58 -23.93
CA LYS A 362 26.29 -3.99 -23.83
C LYS A 362 26.77 -4.39 -22.43
N GLN A 363 27.53 -3.52 -21.75
CA GLN A 363 28.08 -3.82 -20.44
C GLN A 363 26.96 -3.91 -19.39
N GLU A 364 26.02 -2.96 -19.42
CA GLU A 364 24.82 -2.99 -18.57
C GLU A 364 23.96 -4.24 -18.84
N ARG A 365 23.76 -4.61 -20.11
CA ARG A 365 23.03 -5.83 -20.48
C ARG A 365 23.71 -7.09 -19.99
N ASP A 366 25.03 -7.17 -20.11
CA ASP A 366 25.80 -8.33 -19.63
C ASP A 366 25.63 -8.49 -18.10
N VAL A 367 25.68 -7.39 -17.34
CA VAL A 367 25.41 -7.39 -15.88
C VAL A 367 23.98 -7.86 -15.59
N VAL A 368 22.97 -7.28 -16.25
CA VAL A 368 21.56 -7.62 -16.01
C VAL A 368 21.27 -9.07 -16.36
N THR A 369 21.74 -9.55 -17.50
CA THR A 369 21.47 -10.92 -17.96
C THR A 369 22.20 -11.96 -17.13
N ASP A 370 23.45 -11.71 -16.73
CA ASP A 370 24.18 -12.60 -15.82
C ASP A 370 23.53 -12.62 -14.44
N SER A 371 23.22 -11.44 -13.86
CA SER A 371 22.65 -11.33 -12.51
C SER A 371 21.24 -11.91 -12.42
N LEU A 372 20.43 -11.83 -13.48
CA LEU A 372 19.11 -12.47 -13.52
C LEU A 372 19.21 -14.00 -13.55
N GLU A 373 20.19 -14.54 -14.26
CA GLU A 373 20.38 -16.00 -14.31
C GLU A 373 20.94 -16.54 -12.99
N ASP A 374 21.89 -15.83 -12.37
CA ASP A 374 22.39 -16.12 -11.01
C ASP A 374 21.22 -16.09 -10.01
N TRP A 375 20.40 -15.02 -10.04
CA TRP A 375 19.21 -14.88 -9.17
C TRP A 375 18.26 -16.08 -9.20
N LYS A 376 18.16 -16.78 -10.33
CA LYS A 376 17.19 -17.86 -10.56
C LYS A 376 17.78 -19.25 -10.37
N ASP A 377 19.09 -19.42 -10.55
CA ASP A 377 19.70 -20.74 -10.57
C ASP A 377 20.03 -21.20 -9.15
N ALA A 378 20.12 -22.51 -8.93
CA ALA A 378 20.16 -23.06 -7.56
C ALA A 378 21.57 -23.09 -6.93
N ASN A 379 22.58 -22.51 -7.59
CA ASN A 379 23.97 -22.58 -7.15
C ASN A 379 24.42 -21.22 -6.60
N GLU A 380 25.55 -21.19 -5.88
CA GLU A 380 26.07 -19.96 -5.28
C GLU A 380 27.30 -19.43 -6.05
N THR A 381 27.48 -19.85 -7.31
CA THR A 381 28.60 -19.41 -8.15
C THR A 381 28.15 -18.34 -9.13
N HIS A 382 28.64 -17.12 -8.91
CA HIS A 382 28.26 -16.00 -9.76
C HIS A 382 28.94 -16.07 -11.14
N ARG A 383 28.22 -15.62 -12.17
CA ARG A 383 28.77 -15.39 -13.52
C ARG A 383 29.72 -14.19 -13.52
N ILE A 384 30.46 -13.98 -14.62
CA ILE A 384 31.49 -12.93 -14.75
C ILE A 384 30.96 -11.55 -14.33
N ASN A 385 29.77 -11.18 -14.78
CA ASN A 385 29.15 -9.88 -14.45
C ASN A 385 27.99 -10.00 -13.46
N GLY A 386 27.69 -11.22 -13.01
CA GLY A 386 26.54 -11.56 -12.20
C GLY A 386 26.70 -11.21 -10.72
N ALA A 387 25.81 -11.77 -9.90
CA ALA A 387 25.79 -11.59 -8.46
C ALA A 387 24.93 -12.67 -7.79
N GLU A 388 25.48 -13.25 -6.72
CA GLU A 388 24.83 -14.24 -5.87
C GLU A 388 24.58 -13.68 -4.46
N SER A 389 24.17 -14.55 -3.53
CA SER A 389 23.88 -14.18 -2.14
C SER A 389 25.03 -13.43 -1.45
N ASP A 390 26.29 -13.71 -1.79
CA ASP A 390 27.47 -13.05 -1.22
C ASP A 390 27.50 -11.54 -1.48
N TYR A 391 27.06 -11.11 -2.68
CA TYR A 391 26.88 -9.73 -3.07
C TYR A 391 25.68 -9.10 -2.35
N TYR A 392 24.51 -9.75 -2.40
CA TYR A 392 23.27 -9.17 -1.87
C TYR A 392 23.27 -9.02 -0.34
N LEU A 393 23.99 -9.91 0.38
CA LEU A 393 24.14 -9.84 1.84
C LEU A 393 25.04 -8.68 2.31
N GLN A 394 25.81 -8.06 1.41
CA GLN A 394 26.66 -6.90 1.72
C GLN A 394 25.94 -5.55 1.52
N LEU A 395 24.71 -5.57 1.00
CA LEU A 395 23.92 -4.36 0.80
C LEU A 395 23.45 -3.76 2.14
N PRO A 396 23.14 -2.45 2.20
CA PRO A 396 22.65 -1.81 3.43
C PRO A 396 21.42 -2.48 4.03
N VAL A 397 20.56 -3.04 3.18
CA VAL A 397 19.47 -3.94 3.57
C VAL A 397 19.83 -5.33 3.04
N PRO A 398 20.32 -6.26 3.89
CA PRO A 398 20.83 -7.54 3.43
C PRO A 398 19.70 -8.53 3.10
N TYR A 399 19.82 -9.17 1.95
CA TYR A 399 18.98 -10.28 1.49
C TYR A 399 19.81 -11.25 0.65
N ARG A 400 19.22 -12.38 0.27
CA ARG A 400 19.87 -13.42 -0.53
C ARG A 400 19.38 -13.42 -1.97
N ALA A 401 20.13 -14.08 -2.85
CA ALA A 401 19.59 -14.49 -4.13
C ALA A 401 18.38 -15.42 -3.91
N ARG A 402 17.51 -15.51 -4.91
CA ARG A 402 16.27 -16.28 -4.78
C ARG A 402 16.50 -17.78 -4.93
N ASP A 403 17.47 -18.15 -5.75
CA ASP A 403 17.82 -19.52 -6.13
C ASP A 403 16.65 -20.30 -6.76
N SER A 404 15.73 -19.58 -7.39
CA SER A 404 14.48 -20.13 -7.91
C SER A 404 13.82 -19.18 -8.93
N ALA A 405 12.86 -19.70 -9.68
CA ALA A 405 12.08 -18.92 -10.63
C ALA A 405 11.39 -17.72 -9.95
N LEU A 406 11.37 -16.57 -10.63
CA LEU A 406 10.68 -15.36 -10.18
C LEU A 406 9.21 -15.67 -9.86
N GLN A 407 8.70 -15.19 -8.73
CA GLN A 407 7.29 -15.27 -8.38
C GLN A 407 6.49 -14.06 -8.85
N ASP A 408 7.09 -12.87 -8.80
CA ASP A 408 6.53 -11.61 -9.25
C ASP A 408 7.60 -10.79 -9.98
N ILE A 409 7.18 -10.00 -10.98
CA ILE A 409 8.12 -9.21 -11.77
C ILE A 409 8.78 -8.08 -10.98
N THR A 410 8.16 -7.65 -9.87
CA THR A 410 8.74 -6.66 -8.95
C THR A 410 10.05 -7.12 -8.31
N GLU A 411 10.36 -8.43 -8.31
CA GLU A 411 11.65 -8.95 -7.86
C GLU A 411 12.82 -8.41 -8.68
N LEU A 412 12.60 -7.97 -9.92
CA LEU A 412 13.65 -7.37 -10.75
C LEU A 412 14.30 -6.15 -10.09
N LEU A 413 13.57 -5.38 -9.25
CA LEU A 413 14.12 -4.23 -8.54
C LEU A 413 15.24 -4.57 -7.54
N GLN A 414 15.40 -5.86 -7.21
CA GLN A 414 16.45 -6.37 -6.33
C GLN A 414 17.67 -6.86 -7.10
N ILE A 415 17.54 -7.11 -8.41
CA ILE A 415 18.60 -7.73 -9.20
C ILE A 415 19.62 -6.67 -9.59
N LYS A 416 20.90 -6.99 -9.36
CA LYS A 416 22.02 -6.11 -9.72
C LYS A 416 21.93 -5.68 -11.20
N GLY A 417 22.06 -4.38 -11.43
CA GLY A 417 21.98 -3.76 -12.76
C GLY A 417 20.59 -3.33 -13.20
N ILE A 418 19.51 -3.74 -12.52
CA ILE A 418 18.17 -3.22 -12.79
C ILE A 418 17.97 -1.90 -12.04
N THR A 419 17.92 -0.80 -12.78
CA THR A 419 17.63 0.51 -12.21
C THR A 419 16.11 0.80 -12.20
N PRO A 420 15.62 1.72 -11.35
CA PRO A 420 14.23 2.18 -11.42
C PRO A 420 13.84 2.69 -12.81
N GLU A 421 14.75 3.36 -13.52
CA GLU A 421 14.52 3.89 -14.87
C GLU A 421 14.36 2.77 -15.90
N LEU A 422 15.13 1.68 -15.79
CA LEU A 422 14.98 0.52 -16.66
C LEU A 422 13.69 -0.26 -16.33
N TYR A 423 13.36 -0.36 -15.03
CA TYR A 423 12.19 -1.10 -14.57
C TYR A 423 10.87 -0.39 -14.90
N TYR A 424 10.73 0.88 -14.50
CA TYR A 424 9.51 1.68 -14.69
C TYR A 424 9.44 2.37 -16.06
N GLY A 425 10.59 2.61 -16.71
CA GLY A 425 10.66 3.38 -17.95
C GLY A 425 10.66 4.88 -17.72
N HIS A 426 10.62 5.63 -18.82
CA HIS A 426 10.46 7.09 -18.87
C HIS A 426 9.71 7.46 -20.16
N GLU A 427 9.42 8.75 -20.38
CA GLU A 427 8.52 9.21 -21.46
C GLU A 427 8.85 8.61 -22.85
N ASP A 428 10.13 8.50 -23.20
CA ASP A 428 10.59 8.01 -24.50
C ASP A 428 10.82 6.49 -24.56
N ARG A 429 10.71 5.78 -23.43
CA ARG A 429 11.10 4.36 -23.36
C ARG A 429 10.21 3.57 -22.41
N PRO A 430 9.53 2.51 -22.89
CA PRO A 430 8.75 1.63 -22.03
C PRO A 430 9.64 0.91 -21.01
N GLY A 431 9.14 0.80 -19.77
CA GLY A 431 9.81 0.06 -18.72
C GLY A 431 9.66 -1.46 -18.85
N LEU A 432 10.59 -2.20 -18.24
CA LEU A 432 10.48 -3.66 -18.15
C LEU A 432 9.15 -4.11 -17.53
N VAL A 433 8.60 -3.37 -16.57
CA VAL A 433 7.32 -3.69 -15.89
C VAL A 433 6.14 -3.91 -16.85
N ASP A 434 6.19 -3.36 -18.07
CA ASP A 434 5.17 -3.50 -19.11
C ASP A 434 5.51 -4.51 -20.20
N LEU A 435 6.78 -4.94 -20.27
CA LEU A 435 7.32 -5.75 -21.35
C LEU A 435 7.64 -7.19 -20.95
N VAL A 436 7.89 -7.43 -19.67
CA VAL A 436 8.25 -8.74 -19.14
C VAL A 436 7.23 -9.24 -18.12
N THR A 437 7.27 -10.55 -17.87
CA THR A 437 6.45 -11.24 -16.87
C THR A 437 7.22 -12.38 -16.20
N ALA A 438 6.80 -12.74 -14.99
CA ALA A 438 7.27 -13.93 -14.27
C ALA A 438 6.32 -15.13 -14.46
N ARG A 439 5.13 -14.92 -15.05
CA ARG A 439 4.07 -15.94 -15.14
C ARG A 439 3.59 -16.10 -16.57
N GLY A 440 3.04 -17.27 -16.89
CA GLY A 440 2.57 -17.63 -18.22
C GLY A 440 3.32 -18.82 -18.82
N ARG A 441 2.90 -19.26 -20.00
CA ARG A 441 3.39 -20.51 -20.62
C ARG A 441 4.79 -20.42 -21.23
N GLY A 442 5.32 -19.21 -21.39
CA GLY A 442 6.61 -18.97 -22.06
C GLY A 442 6.53 -18.80 -23.57
N THR A 443 5.35 -19.02 -24.16
CA THR A 443 5.02 -18.62 -25.54
C THR A 443 4.53 -17.18 -25.59
N ILE A 444 4.77 -16.50 -26.70
CA ILE A 444 4.34 -15.12 -26.96
C ILE A 444 3.05 -15.13 -27.78
N ASN A 445 1.98 -14.54 -27.26
CA ASN A 445 0.73 -14.38 -28.00
C ASN A 445 0.88 -13.30 -29.08
N ILE A 446 0.93 -13.72 -30.34
CA ILE A 446 1.15 -12.82 -31.49
C ILE A 446 0.00 -11.81 -31.69
N ASN A 447 -1.19 -12.11 -31.17
CA ASN A 447 -2.34 -11.22 -31.30
C ASN A 447 -2.30 -10.03 -30.33
N THR A 448 -1.51 -10.11 -29.26
CA THR A 448 -1.47 -9.12 -28.18
C THR A 448 -0.08 -8.56 -27.92
N ALA A 449 0.98 -9.23 -28.38
CA ALA A 449 2.36 -8.80 -28.17
C ALA A 449 2.63 -7.41 -28.76
N PRO A 450 3.28 -6.49 -28.02
CA PRO A 450 3.65 -5.19 -28.56
C PRO A 450 4.80 -5.31 -29.55
N LYS A 451 4.96 -4.30 -30.43
CA LYS A 451 5.99 -4.26 -31.47
C LYS A 451 7.38 -4.61 -30.95
N ILE A 452 7.78 -4.01 -29.81
CA ILE A 452 9.10 -4.22 -29.21
C ILE A 452 9.37 -5.69 -28.82
N ILE A 453 8.33 -6.42 -28.39
CA ILE A 453 8.43 -7.84 -28.04
C ILE A 453 8.56 -8.70 -29.30
N LEU A 454 7.85 -8.34 -30.38
CA LEU A 454 8.00 -9.00 -31.68
C LEU A 454 9.42 -8.79 -32.27
N GLN A 455 9.98 -7.58 -32.13
CA GLN A 455 11.37 -7.27 -32.51
C GLN A 455 12.36 -8.11 -31.70
N ALA A 456 12.20 -8.15 -30.37
CA ALA A 456 13.04 -8.97 -29.50
C ALA A 456 12.94 -10.47 -29.86
N ALA A 457 11.74 -10.94 -30.22
CA ALA A 457 11.49 -12.30 -30.71
C ALA A 457 12.19 -12.63 -32.05
N GLY A 458 12.74 -11.62 -32.74
CA GLY A 458 13.56 -11.75 -33.93
C GLY A 458 12.80 -11.60 -35.25
N LEU A 459 11.60 -11.00 -35.22
CA LEU A 459 10.90 -10.63 -36.45
C LEU A 459 11.56 -9.38 -37.07
N SER A 460 11.66 -9.35 -38.40
CA SER A 460 12.04 -8.15 -39.15
C SER A 460 10.92 -7.11 -39.15
N ASP A 461 11.24 -5.85 -39.45
CA ASP A 461 10.23 -4.78 -39.45
C ASP A 461 9.09 -5.05 -40.46
N ALA A 462 9.40 -5.58 -41.65
CA ALA A 462 8.38 -5.95 -42.64
C ALA A 462 7.42 -7.03 -42.11
N GLU A 463 7.97 -8.03 -41.41
CA GLU A 463 7.17 -9.10 -40.81
C GLU A 463 6.30 -8.61 -39.65
N ILE A 464 6.81 -7.65 -38.87
CA ILE A 464 6.05 -7.01 -37.80
C ILE A 464 4.90 -6.21 -38.38
N ASP A 465 5.16 -5.41 -39.41
CA ASP A 465 4.13 -4.59 -40.04
C ASP A 465 3.02 -5.48 -40.63
N ASP A 466 3.37 -6.61 -41.27
CA ASP A 466 2.42 -7.63 -41.71
C ASP A 466 1.56 -8.18 -40.54
N VAL A 467 2.19 -8.50 -39.41
CA VAL A 467 1.51 -9.01 -38.21
C VAL A 467 0.55 -7.98 -37.63
N LEU A 468 1.01 -6.73 -37.47
CA LEU A 468 0.24 -5.64 -36.92
C LEU A 468 -0.96 -5.29 -37.82
N GLN A 469 -0.75 -5.23 -39.13
CA GLN A 469 -1.81 -4.95 -40.09
C GLN A 469 -2.85 -6.07 -40.16
N ALA A 470 -2.41 -7.33 -40.20
CA ALA A 470 -3.32 -8.46 -40.28
C ALA A 470 -4.18 -8.61 -39.00
N ARG A 471 -3.56 -8.51 -37.81
CA ARG A 471 -4.28 -8.69 -36.54
C ARG A 471 -5.24 -7.53 -36.23
N ALA A 472 -5.02 -6.35 -36.80
CA ALA A 472 -5.94 -5.21 -36.71
C ALA A 472 -7.27 -5.47 -37.45
N VAL A 473 -7.24 -6.25 -38.54
CA VAL A 473 -8.45 -6.65 -39.27
C VAL A 473 -9.18 -7.79 -38.55
N SER A 474 -8.43 -8.81 -38.14
CA SER A 474 -8.96 -9.94 -37.36
C SER A 474 -7.81 -10.66 -36.64
N PRO A 475 -7.98 -11.06 -35.38
CA PRO A 475 -6.92 -11.81 -34.69
C PRO A 475 -6.64 -13.14 -35.40
N TYR A 476 -5.40 -13.58 -35.34
CA TYR A 476 -5.01 -14.88 -35.87
C TYR A 476 -5.70 -16.01 -35.11
N SER A 477 -6.37 -16.91 -35.83
CA SER A 477 -6.97 -18.13 -35.26
C SER A 477 -5.98 -19.27 -35.09
N ALA A 478 -4.79 -19.17 -35.71
CA ALA A 478 -3.65 -20.06 -35.56
C ALA A 478 -2.36 -19.29 -35.84
N VAL A 479 -1.24 -19.76 -35.29
CA VAL A 479 0.07 -19.17 -35.57
C VAL A 479 0.36 -19.26 -37.08
N PRO A 480 0.71 -18.15 -37.74
CA PRO A 480 0.97 -18.14 -39.19
C PRO A 480 2.03 -19.17 -39.59
N THR A 481 1.76 -19.93 -40.65
CA THR A 481 2.63 -21.02 -41.14
C THR A 481 3.55 -20.63 -42.29
N ARG A 482 3.44 -19.38 -42.78
CA ARG A 482 4.33 -18.75 -43.78
C ARG A 482 4.79 -17.39 -43.23
N GLY A 483 5.98 -16.94 -43.62
CA GLY A 483 6.63 -15.75 -43.06
C GLY A 483 7.33 -16.01 -41.72
N ALA A 484 7.73 -14.94 -41.01
CA ALA A 484 8.51 -14.94 -39.76
C ALA A 484 8.12 -15.97 -38.69
N ALA A 485 6.82 -16.15 -38.48
CA ALA A 485 6.26 -17.07 -37.49
C ALA A 485 6.59 -18.55 -37.82
N ALA A 486 6.97 -18.84 -39.06
CA ALA A 486 7.46 -20.14 -39.50
C ALA A 486 8.98 -20.31 -39.31
N VAL A 487 9.76 -19.22 -39.35
CA VAL A 487 11.24 -19.23 -39.31
C VAL A 487 11.79 -19.19 -37.88
N GLY A 488 11.08 -18.53 -36.95
CA GLY A 488 11.45 -18.44 -35.53
C GLY A 488 11.19 -19.71 -34.69
N GLY A 489 10.80 -20.81 -35.32
CA GLY A 489 10.31 -22.01 -34.64
C GLY A 489 8.87 -21.83 -34.19
N ARG A 490 7.97 -22.68 -34.73
CA ARG A 490 6.51 -22.71 -34.43
C ARG A 490 6.18 -22.82 -32.94
N THR A 491 7.17 -23.06 -32.08
CA THR A 491 7.06 -23.27 -30.64
C THR A 491 7.13 -21.99 -29.83
N ARG A 492 7.55 -20.84 -30.39
CA ARG A 492 7.72 -19.59 -29.63
C ARG A 492 6.44 -18.76 -29.54
N PHE A 493 5.56 -18.85 -30.54
CA PHE A 493 4.35 -18.04 -30.61
C PHE A 493 3.10 -18.86 -30.28
N SER A 494 2.10 -18.19 -29.73
CA SER A 494 0.74 -18.68 -29.55
C SER A 494 -0.25 -17.65 -30.11
N VAL A 495 -1.52 -18.05 -30.18
CA VAL A 495 -2.66 -17.13 -30.44
C VAL A 495 -3.62 -17.06 -29.25
N SER A 496 -3.31 -17.81 -28.20
CA SER A 496 -4.11 -17.94 -26.99
C SER A 496 -3.28 -17.59 -25.77
N SER A 497 -3.97 -17.22 -24.71
CA SER A 497 -3.43 -16.82 -23.43
C SER A 497 -4.23 -17.41 -22.29
N THR A 498 -3.52 -17.73 -21.21
CA THR A 498 -4.12 -18.25 -19.97
C THR A 498 -3.90 -17.32 -18.79
N THR A 499 -2.92 -16.42 -18.86
CA THR A 499 -2.53 -15.55 -17.74
C THR A 499 -2.83 -14.09 -18.06
N PHE A 500 -3.53 -13.41 -17.16
CA PHE A 500 -4.01 -12.04 -17.35
C PHE A 500 -3.74 -11.20 -16.10
N ARG A 501 -3.37 -9.95 -16.32
CA ARG A 501 -3.31 -8.92 -15.28
C ARG A 501 -4.55 -8.05 -15.36
N ILE A 502 -5.18 -7.87 -14.22
CA ILE A 502 -6.38 -7.07 -14.03
C ILE A 502 -6.02 -5.90 -13.12
N GLU A 503 -6.21 -4.68 -13.61
CA GLU A 503 -6.18 -3.47 -12.78
C GLU A 503 -7.60 -2.94 -12.64
N ALA A 504 -8.05 -2.69 -11.42
CA ALA A 504 -9.38 -2.15 -11.16
C ALA A 504 -9.32 -0.93 -10.23
N GLU A 505 -10.24 -0.01 -10.44
CA GLU A 505 -10.36 1.23 -9.69
C GLU A 505 -11.79 1.37 -9.17
N GLY A 506 -11.93 1.80 -7.91
CA GLY A 506 -13.20 2.18 -7.33
C GLY A 506 -13.28 3.69 -7.21
N LEU A 507 -14.35 4.26 -7.75
CA LEU A 507 -14.53 5.69 -7.90
C LEU A 507 -15.70 6.18 -7.02
N ILE A 508 -15.49 7.28 -6.33
CA ILE A 508 -16.51 7.96 -5.52
C ILE A 508 -16.59 9.42 -5.99
N GLY A 509 -17.76 9.81 -6.51
CA GLY A 509 -17.94 11.13 -7.13
C GLY A 509 -17.10 11.34 -8.39
N GLY A 510 -16.87 10.27 -9.17
CA GLY A 510 -16.05 10.29 -10.39
C GLY A 510 -14.54 10.19 -10.16
N GLU A 511 -14.07 10.25 -8.91
CA GLU A 511 -12.64 10.23 -8.59
C GLU A 511 -12.18 8.86 -8.07
N PRO A 512 -11.06 8.29 -8.56
CA PRO A 512 -10.48 7.07 -8.02
C PRO A 512 -10.09 7.23 -6.54
N ARG A 513 -10.66 6.38 -5.68
CA ARG A 513 -10.38 6.34 -4.23
C ARG A 513 -9.75 5.03 -3.77
N ALA A 514 -9.76 4.00 -4.61
CA ALA A 514 -9.00 2.77 -4.40
C ALA A 514 -8.56 2.18 -5.74
N ARG A 515 -7.40 1.52 -5.77
CA ARG A 515 -6.89 0.76 -6.91
C ARG A 515 -6.43 -0.61 -6.46
N LEU A 516 -6.70 -1.62 -7.26
CA LEU A 516 -6.33 -3.01 -7.02
C LEU A 516 -5.68 -3.62 -8.27
N LEU A 517 -4.75 -4.54 -8.04
CA LEU A 517 -4.16 -5.38 -9.07
C LEU A 517 -4.37 -6.85 -8.72
N ALA A 518 -4.85 -7.61 -9.70
CA ALA A 518 -4.91 -9.07 -9.64
C ALA A 518 -4.16 -9.69 -10.83
N LEU A 519 -3.32 -10.69 -10.54
CA LEU A 519 -2.69 -11.53 -11.56
C LEU A 519 -3.35 -12.89 -11.50
N VAL A 520 -4.01 -13.28 -12.58
CA VAL A 520 -4.86 -14.47 -12.62
C VAL A 520 -4.47 -15.39 -13.75
N GLN A 521 -4.58 -16.69 -13.53
CA GLN A 521 -4.41 -17.70 -14.57
C GLN A 521 -5.66 -18.57 -14.68
N ARG A 522 -6.24 -18.57 -15.88
CA ARG A 522 -7.31 -19.48 -16.28
C ARG A 522 -6.76 -20.89 -16.40
N MET A 523 -7.38 -21.81 -15.69
CA MET A 523 -7.11 -23.23 -15.74
C MET A 523 -8.18 -23.91 -16.58
N VAL A 524 -7.76 -24.59 -17.65
CA VAL A 524 -8.65 -25.39 -18.48
C VAL A 524 -8.57 -26.83 -17.98
N GLY A 525 -9.62 -27.29 -17.31
CA GLY A 525 -9.75 -28.70 -16.90
C GLY A 525 -9.98 -29.63 -18.09
N PRO A 526 -10.01 -30.96 -17.88
CA PRO A 526 -10.43 -31.90 -18.91
C PRO A 526 -11.84 -31.56 -19.43
N GLN A 527 -12.10 -31.89 -20.70
CA GLN A 527 -13.28 -31.48 -21.47
C GLN A 527 -14.57 -31.59 -20.64
N SER A 528 -15.33 -30.49 -20.55
CA SER A 528 -16.61 -30.29 -19.82
C SER A 528 -16.53 -29.74 -18.39
N ALA A 529 -15.35 -29.47 -17.83
CA ALA A 529 -15.23 -28.75 -16.56
C ALA A 529 -15.43 -27.23 -16.75
N VAL A 530 -16.17 -26.58 -15.84
CA VAL A 530 -16.21 -25.12 -15.74
C VAL A 530 -14.77 -24.63 -15.57
N PRO A 531 -14.28 -23.68 -16.38
CA PRO A 531 -12.92 -23.18 -16.24
C PRO A 531 -12.74 -22.61 -14.83
N THR A 532 -11.65 -23.00 -14.17
CA THR A 532 -11.29 -22.48 -12.86
C THR A 532 -10.17 -21.45 -13.01
N LEU A 533 -9.84 -20.75 -11.94
CA LEU A 533 -8.85 -19.69 -11.96
C LEU A 533 -7.96 -19.78 -10.73
N THR A 534 -6.66 -19.59 -10.94
CA THR A 534 -5.68 -19.42 -9.87
C THR A 534 -5.33 -17.94 -9.77
N VAL A 535 -5.45 -17.36 -8.57
CA VAL A 535 -5.02 -15.99 -8.29
C VAL A 535 -3.59 -16.05 -7.75
N TYR A 536 -2.63 -15.50 -8.50
CA TYR A 536 -1.23 -15.43 -8.07
C TYR A 536 -0.92 -14.16 -7.27
N THR A 537 -1.62 -13.08 -7.56
CA THR A 537 -1.41 -11.80 -6.90
C THR A 537 -2.75 -11.12 -6.74
N TRP A 538 -2.97 -10.52 -5.58
CA TRP A 538 -4.09 -9.66 -5.27
C TRP A 538 -3.58 -8.61 -4.30
N ARG A 539 -3.39 -7.37 -4.76
CA ARG A 539 -2.81 -6.33 -3.91
C ARG A 539 -3.39 -4.94 -4.19
N PRO A 540 -3.41 -4.05 -3.18
CA PRO A 540 -3.58 -2.63 -3.43
C PRO A 540 -2.51 -2.08 -4.37
N LEU A 541 -2.90 -1.11 -5.20
CA LEU A 541 -1.99 -0.21 -5.88
C LEU A 541 -2.12 1.19 -5.29
N PRO A 542 -1.04 2.01 -5.31
CA PRO A 542 -1.14 3.42 -4.99
C PRO A 542 -2.12 4.11 -5.95
N LEU A 543 -2.84 5.11 -5.46
CA LEU A 543 -3.65 5.98 -6.32
C LEU A 543 -2.72 6.66 -7.33
N ARG A 544 -3.13 6.75 -8.61
CA ARG A 544 -2.38 7.54 -9.58
C ARG A 544 -2.42 8.99 -9.12
N SER A 545 -1.28 9.68 -9.08
CA SER A 545 -1.29 11.13 -8.94
C SER A 545 -2.16 11.70 -10.06
N PRO A 546 -3.03 12.68 -9.81
CA PRO A 546 -3.73 13.34 -10.90
C PRO A 546 -2.65 13.88 -11.84
N VAL A 547 -2.61 13.32 -13.05
CA VAL A 547 -1.84 13.93 -14.14
C VAL A 547 -2.37 15.35 -14.22
N LYS A 548 -1.50 16.35 -14.05
CA LYS A 548 -1.90 17.73 -14.33
C LYS A 548 -2.30 17.76 -15.80
N GLU A 549 -3.60 17.76 -16.09
CA GLU A 549 -4.12 18.09 -17.41
C GLU A 549 -3.58 19.48 -17.76
N GLY A 550 -2.55 19.52 -18.61
CA GLY A 550 -1.84 20.76 -18.92
C GLY A 550 -0.56 20.63 -19.75
N GLU A 551 0.12 19.46 -19.74
CA GLU A 551 1.34 19.25 -20.54
C GLU A 551 1.15 18.15 -21.60
N ALA A 552 0.00 18.19 -22.29
CA ALA A 552 -0.18 17.51 -23.58
C ALA A 552 -0.68 18.54 -24.59
N LYS A 553 0.27 19.20 -25.25
CA LYS A 553 0.09 19.85 -26.55
C LYS A 553 1.29 19.58 -27.43
#